data_AF-A0AA36NL19-F1
#
_entry.id   AF-A0AA36NL19-F1
#
_cell.length_a   1.000
_cell.length_b   1.000
_cell.length_c   1.000
_cell.angle_alpha   90.00
_cell.angle_beta   90.00
_cell.angle_gamma   90.00
#
_symmetry.space_group_name_H-M   'P 1'
#
loop_
_entity.id
_entity.type
_entity.pdbx_description
1 polymer ?
#
loop_
_entity_poly.entity_id
_entity_poly.type
_entity_poly.pdbx_seq_one_letter_code
_entity_poly.pdbx_strand_id
1 'polypeptide(L)'
;MAVDEPAVSMPAGRIDARGGVAWKVRTGAKPASARPKAEPRPPKWEASAAKATYGRAARKPGGAEVKSMTEKRLQNFKAKQAETLHAMRSRADKGAWDKLHNAHFDWWAFPIDDGSKPDFNISSEADVDVLRNDAEWLEGYHEALSLACHAWGWDLAAQRRIDPLSKGMGWTDWDVRLAKMCRSVYLFEEVELLASLQKFAREVQAKEKEGKSFFYGMICLDELLYFELPRRPGATGASCPEGAQPEAVSDRGPDSDTMGA
;
A
#
# COMPACT_ATOMS: atom_id res chain seq x y z
N MET A 1 -25.24 -37.07 41.03
CA MET A 1 -25.61 -36.54 39.71
C MET A 1 -24.36 -35.88 39.13
N ALA A 2 -23.62 -36.60 38.30
CA ALA A 2 -22.52 -36.05 37.52
C ALA A 2 -23.06 -35.84 36.10
N VAL A 3 -22.96 -34.61 35.60
CA VAL A 3 -23.35 -34.25 34.23
C VAL A 3 -22.13 -34.44 33.34
N ASP A 4 -22.26 -35.36 32.38
CA ASP A 4 -21.31 -35.64 31.30
C ASP A 4 -21.29 -34.46 30.32
N GLU A 5 -20.12 -33.87 30.07
CA GLU A 5 -19.91 -32.93 28.97
C GLU A 5 -19.60 -33.70 27.67
N PRO A 6 -20.23 -33.37 26.53
CA PRO A 6 -19.95 -34.05 25.28
C PRO A 6 -18.61 -33.58 24.68
N ALA A 7 -17.79 -34.55 24.27
CA ALA A 7 -16.53 -34.33 23.57
C ALA A 7 -16.77 -33.56 22.25
N VAL A 8 -16.06 -32.44 22.09
CA VAL A 8 -16.05 -31.62 20.87
C VAL A 8 -15.29 -32.38 19.78
N SER A 9 -16.03 -32.92 18.81
CA SER A 9 -15.48 -33.50 17.58
C SER A 9 -14.84 -32.41 16.70
N MET A 10 -13.56 -32.58 16.38
CA MET A 10 -12.82 -31.72 15.46
C MET A 10 -13.28 -31.97 14.02
N PRO A 11 -13.60 -30.94 13.22
CA PRO A 11 -13.96 -31.13 11.82
C PRO A 11 -12.73 -31.49 10.98
N ALA A 12 -12.85 -32.55 10.17
CA ALA A 12 -11.85 -32.98 9.21
C ALA A 12 -11.54 -31.87 8.19
N GLY A 13 -10.24 -31.56 8.02
CA GLY A 13 -9.77 -30.64 6.99
C GLY A 13 -10.03 -31.20 5.59
N ARG A 14 -10.65 -30.41 4.71
CA ARG A 14 -10.65 -30.69 3.26
C ARG A 14 -9.40 -30.06 2.65
N ILE A 15 -8.60 -30.89 2.00
CA ILE A 15 -7.49 -30.46 1.16
C ILE A 15 -8.08 -29.99 -0.17
N ASP A 16 -7.86 -28.72 -0.54
CA ASP A 16 -8.17 -28.27 -1.89
C ASP A 16 -7.10 -28.75 -2.88
N ALA A 17 -7.47 -28.78 -4.17
CA ALA A 17 -6.62 -29.30 -5.25
C ALA A 17 -5.35 -28.47 -5.51
N ARG A 18 -5.06 -27.41 -4.74
CA ARG A 18 -3.87 -26.58 -4.89
C ARG A 18 -2.88 -26.72 -3.72
N GLY A 19 -3.11 -27.65 -2.80
CA GLY A 19 -2.18 -27.93 -1.71
C GLY A 19 -2.06 -26.77 -0.71
N GLY A 20 -2.97 -25.79 -0.76
CA GLY A 20 -3.10 -24.76 0.25
C GLY A 20 -3.91 -25.32 1.41
N VAL A 21 -3.27 -25.51 2.58
CA VAL A 21 -4.04 -25.73 3.80
C VAL A 21 -4.65 -24.38 4.19
N ALA A 22 -5.84 -24.09 3.67
CA ALA A 22 -6.65 -22.97 4.12
C ALA A 22 -7.12 -23.26 5.54
N TRP A 23 -6.29 -22.91 6.53
CA TRP A 23 -6.72 -22.90 7.91
C TRP A 23 -7.87 -21.90 8.03
N LYS A 24 -9.11 -22.39 8.11
CA LYS A 24 -10.19 -21.67 8.76
C LYS A 24 -9.83 -21.59 10.24
N VAL A 25 -8.89 -20.72 10.59
CA VAL A 25 -8.59 -20.42 11.99
C VAL A 25 -9.89 -19.83 12.54
N ARG A 26 -10.56 -20.55 13.44
CA ARG A 26 -11.61 -19.97 14.28
C ARG A 26 -10.93 -18.97 15.22
N THR A 27 -10.71 -17.75 14.74
CA THR A 27 -10.17 -16.66 15.55
C THR A 27 -11.15 -16.23 16.63
N GLY A 28 -12.42 -16.65 16.55
CA GLY A 28 -13.51 -16.15 17.41
C GLY A 28 -13.86 -14.68 17.14
N ALA A 29 -13.16 -14.02 16.22
CA ALA A 29 -13.42 -12.63 15.88
C ALA A 29 -14.73 -12.53 15.09
N LYS A 30 -15.57 -11.57 15.50
CA LYS A 30 -16.75 -11.18 14.71
C LYS A 30 -16.31 -10.75 13.29
N PRO A 31 -17.15 -10.89 12.26
CA PRO A 31 -16.89 -10.34 10.92
C PRO A 31 -16.44 -8.87 11.00
N ALA A 32 -15.63 -8.41 10.05
CA ALA A 32 -15.13 -7.02 10.05
C ALA A 32 -16.27 -6.00 10.19
N SER A 33 -17.40 -6.25 9.51
CA SER A 33 -18.63 -5.44 9.58
C SER A 33 -19.29 -5.35 10.96
N ALA A 34 -18.98 -6.27 11.89
CA ALA A 34 -19.55 -6.36 13.23
C ALA A 34 -18.54 -6.02 14.34
N ARG A 35 -17.36 -5.53 13.98
CA ARG A 35 -16.32 -5.07 14.93
C ARG A 35 -16.29 -3.55 14.98
N PRO A 36 -15.85 -2.94 16.11
CA PRO A 36 -15.52 -1.53 16.14
C PRO A 36 -14.52 -1.19 15.02
N LYS A 37 -14.61 0.03 14.48
CA LYS A 37 -13.64 0.58 13.53
C LYS A 37 -12.24 0.37 14.11
N ALA A 38 -11.35 -0.25 13.34
CA ALA A 38 -9.97 -0.42 13.80
C ALA A 38 -9.32 0.96 13.87
N GLU A 39 -8.72 1.28 15.01
CA GLU A 39 -7.94 2.51 15.18
C GLU A 39 -6.60 2.33 14.49
N PRO A 40 -6.27 3.15 13.48
CA PRO A 40 -4.96 3.08 12.84
C PRO A 40 -3.86 3.38 13.84
N ARG A 41 -2.80 2.57 13.82
CA ARG A 41 -1.66 2.82 14.69
C ARG A 41 -0.91 4.06 14.22
N PRO A 42 -0.41 4.92 15.13
CA PRO A 42 0.47 6.00 14.73
C PRO A 42 1.77 5.44 14.12
N PRO A 43 2.53 6.21 13.34
CA PRO A 43 3.92 5.88 13.01
C PRO A 43 4.73 5.56 14.27
N LYS A 44 5.60 4.55 14.17
CA LYS A 44 6.37 4.01 15.30
C LYS A 44 7.29 5.04 15.99
N TRP A 45 7.67 6.09 15.27
CA TRP A 45 8.50 7.17 15.79
C TRP A 45 7.69 8.28 16.51
N GLU A 46 6.37 8.26 16.44
CA GLU A 46 5.55 9.25 17.15
C GLU A 46 5.46 8.92 18.65
N ALA A 47 5.40 9.95 19.51
CA ALA A 47 5.30 9.77 20.96
C ALA A 47 4.04 8.99 21.38
N SER A 48 2.96 9.10 20.60
CA SER A 48 1.70 8.37 20.78
C SER A 48 1.84 6.86 20.56
N ALA A 49 2.91 6.41 19.88
CA ALA A 49 3.17 5.00 19.57
C ALA A 49 3.48 4.13 20.80
N ALA A 50 3.79 4.74 21.96
CA ALA A 50 4.20 4.03 23.17
C ALA A 50 3.20 2.97 23.66
N LYS A 51 1.90 3.10 23.33
CA LYS A 51 0.84 2.16 23.69
C LYS A 51 0.37 1.28 22.52
N ALA A 52 0.82 1.54 21.30
CA ALA A 52 0.41 0.79 20.12
C ALA A 52 1.19 -0.53 20.02
N THR A 53 0.49 -1.62 19.69
CA THR A 53 1.13 -2.92 19.45
C THR A 53 1.48 -3.05 17.96
N TYR A 54 2.76 -3.30 17.66
CA TYR A 54 3.25 -3.48 16.29
C TYR A 54 3.68 -4.93 16.05
N GLY A 55 3.15 -5.55 14.98
CA GLY A 55 3.64 -6.82 14.44
C GLY A 55 3.76 -7.98 15.46
N ARG A 56 4.39 -9.10 15.05
CA ARG A 56 4.50 -10.35 15.83
C ARG A 56 4.94 -10.07 17.27
N ALA A 57 4.00 -10.25 18.20
CA ALA A 57 4.17 -10.42 19.64
C ALA A 57 5.36 -9.65 20.22
N ALA A 58 5.12 -8.42 20.66
CA ALA A 58 5.79 -7.80 21.81
C ALA A 58 7.26 -8.21 22.01
N ARG A 59 8.10 -8.14 20.97
CA ARG A 59 9.53 -7.97 21.23
C ARG A 59 9.62 -6.59 21.83
N LYS A 60 10.10 -6.51 23.08
CA LYS A 60 10.48 -5.24 23.72
C LYS A 60 11.10 -4.35 22.65
N PRO A 61 10.74 -3.06 22.56
CA PRO A 61 11.52 -2.14 21.76
C PRO A 61 12.92 -2.16 22.37
N GLY A 62 13.80 -3.00 21.83
CA GLY A 62 15.22 -2.75 21.93
C GLY A 62 15.36 -1.35 21.38
N GLY A 63 15.95 -0.45 22.16
CA GLY A 63 16.25 0.92 21.77
C GLY A 63 17.24 0.93 20.62
N ALA A 64 16.82 0.40 19.47
CA ALA A 64 17.50 0.54 18.21
C ALA A 64 17.34 2.02 17.87
N GLU A 65 18.45 2.72 18.03
CA GLU A 65 18.66 4.07 17.59
C GLU A 65 17.96 4.31 16.24
N VAL A 66 17.16 5.38 16.18
CA VAL A 66 16.51 5.84 14.96
C VAL A 66 17.61 6.20 13.97
N LYS A 67 17.98 5.27 13.09
CA LYS A 67 18.95 5.53 12.04
C LYS A 67 18.25 6.33 10.95
N SER A 68 18.54 7.63 10.91
CA SER A 68 18.10 8.50 9.82
C SER A 68 18.51 7.96 8.45
N MET A 69 17.76 8.33 7.42
CA MET A 69 18.08 8.01 6.03
C MET A 69 19.46 8.57 5.65
N THR A 70 20.45 7.71 5.52
CA THR A 70 21.78 8.07 5.00
C THR A 70 21.78 8.00 3.48
N GLU A 71 22.70 8.69 2.82
CA GLU A 71 22.88 8.61 1.36
C GLU A 71 23.04 7.15 0.88
N LYS A 72 23.89 6.37 1.55
CA LYS A 72 24.07 4.95 1.26
C LYS A 72 22.75 4.17 1.33
N ARG A 73 21.90 4.49 2.31
CA ARG A 73 20.62 3.83 2.52
C ARG A 73 19.63 4.21 1.41
N LEU A 74 19.55 5.50 1.05
CA LEU A 74 18.77 5.98 -0.08
C LEU A 74 19.19 5.28 -1.39
N GLN A 75 20.49 5.20 -1.67
CA GLN A 75 21.00 4.50 -2.85
C GLN A 75 20.62 3.01 -2.86
N ASN A 76 20.61 2.35 -1.69
CA ASN A 76 20.14 0.97 -1.58
C ASN A 76 18.64 0.83 -1.89
N PHE A 77 17.81 1.79 -1.46
CA PHE A 77 16.39 1.84 -1.82
C PHE A 77 16.23 1.92 -3.34
N LYS A 78 16.89 2.91 -3.97
CA LYS A 78 16.83 3.16 -5.41
C LYS A 78 17.32 1.95 -6.21
N ALA A 79 18.47 1.39 -5.86
CA ALA A 79 19.02 0.22 -6.54
C ALA A 79 18.07 -1.00 -6.49
N LYS A 80 17.48 -1.29 -5.32
CA LYS A 80 16.54 -2.42 -5.18
C LYS A 80 15.20 -2.16 -5.85
N GLN A 81 14.72 -0.93 -5.82
CA GLN A 81 13.51 -0.52 -6.52
C GLN A 81 13.70 -0.64 -8.04
N ALA A 82 14.79 -0.13 -8.60
CA ALA A 82 15.11 -0.23 -10.03
C ALA A 82 15.21 -1.69 -10.51
N GLU A 83 15.93 -2.56 -9.78
CA GLU A 83 16.01 -4.00 -10.05
C GLU A 83 14.61 -4.63 -10.07
N THR A 84 13.77 -4.25 -9.11
CA THR A 84 12.40 -4.78 -8.97
C THR A 84 11.48 -4.30 -10.08
N LEU A 85 11.50 -3.00 -10.40
CA LEU A 85 10.69 -2.43 -11.46
C LEU A 85 11.03 -3.04 -12.81
N HIS A 86 12.32 -3.24 -13.10
CA HIS A 86 12.73 -3.96 -14.30
C HIS A 86 12.08 -5.36 -14.38
N ALA A 87 12.09 -6.10 -13.27
CA ALA A 87 11.44 -7.41 -13.20
C ALA A 87 9.91 -7.35 -13.27
N MET A 88 9.28 -6.34 -12.66
CA MET A 88 7.82 -6.15 -12.70
C MET A 88 7.34 -5.78 -14.10
N ARG A 89 7.99 -4.81 -14.76
CA ARG A 89 7.74 -4.42 -16.16
C ARG A 89 7.87 -5.62 -17.09
N SER A 90 9.00 -6.35 -17.01
CA SER A 90 9.21 -7.55 -17.85
C SER A 90 8.13 -8.63 -17.66
N ARG A 91 7.56 -8.73 -16.45
CA ARG A 91 6.45 -9.67 -16.18
C ARG A 91 5.12 -9.13 -16.71
N ALA A 92 4.84 -7.85 -16.53
CA ALA A 92 3.66 -7.18 -17.06
C ALA A 92 3.59 -7.29 -18.59
N ASP A 93 4.69 -6.99 -19.28
CA ASP A 93 4.79 -7.06 -20.75
C ASP A 93 4.51 -8.47 -21.29
N LYS A 94 4.84 -9.51 -20.50
CA LYS A 94 4.63 -10.92 -20.84
C LYS A 94 3.28 -11.45 -20.36
N GLY A 95 2.44 -10.61 -19.75
CA GLY A 95 1.21 -11.04 -19.08
C GLY A 95 1.45 -12.07 -17.95
N ALA A 96 2.65 -12.10 -17.37
CA ALA A 96 3.07 -13.08 -16.38
C ALA A 96 2.69 -12.65 -14.95
N TRP A 97 1.43 -12.29 -14.74
CA TRP A 97 0.90 -11.73 -13.49
C TRP A 97 1.07 -12.65 -12.28
N ASP A 98 0.88 -13.97 -12.47
CA ASP A 98 1.13 -14.98 -11.42
C ASP A 98 2.56 -14.91 -10.87
N LYS A 99 3.55 -14.62 -11.72
CA LYS A 99 4.96 -14.47 -11.27
C LYS A 99 5.18 -13.19 -10.49
N LEU A 100 4.42 -12.13 -10.79
CA LEU A 100 4.46 -10.89 -10.04
C LEU A 100 3.85 -11.10 -8.65
N HIS A 101 2.69 -11.78 -8.55
CA HIS A 101 2.06 -12.09 -7.26
C HIS A 101 2.99 -12.80 -6.28
N ASN A 102 3.77 -13.77 -6.77
CA ASN A 102 4.69 -14.58 -5.97
C ASN A 102 6.05 -13.93 -5.68
N ALA A 103 6.30 -12.70 -6.16
CA ALA A 103 7.57 -12.03 -5.92
C ALA A 103 7.63 -11.34 -4.55
N HIS A 104 8.82 -11.30 -3.98
CA HIS A 104 9.05 -10.77 -2.63
C HIS A 104 9.73 -9.40 -2.69
N PHE A 105 8.95 -8.33 -2.85
CA PHE A 105 9.47 -6.97 -3.01
C PHE A 105 8.89 -5.96 -2.02
N ASP A 106 7.90 -6.35 -1.21
CA ASP A 106 7.12 -5.43 -0.38
C ASP A 106 7.97 -4.52 0.52
N TRP A 107 9.13 -4.98 1.00
CA TRP A 107 9.93 -4.22 1.99
C TRP A 107 10.51 -2.93 1.45
N TRP A 108 11.01 -2.92 0.22
CA TRP A 108 11.65 -1.74 -0.38
C TRP A 108 10.74 -1.04 -1.39
N ALA A 109 9.78 -1.77 -1.99
CA ALA A 109 8.79 -1.16 -2.87
C ALA A 109 7.69 -0.43 -2.09
N PHE A 110 7.29 -0.94 -0.91
CA PHE A 110 6.25 -0.35 -0.06
C PHE A 110 6.77 -0.23 1.38
N PRO A 111 7.77 0.63 1.62
CA PRO A 111 8.39 0.70 2.93
C PRO A 111 7.40 1.21 3.99
N ILE A 112 7.50 0.61 5.17
CA ILE A 112 6.69 0.89 6.36
C ILE A 112 7.60 1.00 7.58
N ASP A 113 7.05 1.41 8.72
CA ASP A 113 7.76 1.68 9.96
C ASP A 113 8.03 0.45 10.85
N ASP A 114 7.36 -0.67 10.57
CA ASP A 114 7.46 -1.93 11.34
C ASP A 114 7.72 -3.17 10.47
N GLY A 115 8.34 -2.98 9.30
CA GLY A 115 8.71 -4.07 8.40
C GLY A 115 9.75 -5.03 8.99
N SER A 116 9.77 -6.27 8.49
CA SER A 116 10.70 -7.30 8.98
C SER A 116 12.12 -7.21 8.39
N LYS A 117 12.38 -6.24 7.50
CA LYS A 117 13.73 -5.93 6.97
C LYS A 117 14.10 -4.50 7.41
N PRO A 118 14.75 -4.34 8.58
CA PRO A 118 14.98 -3.03 9.19
C PRO A 118 15.69 -2.01 8.29
N ASP A 119 16.57 -2.46 7.41
CA ASP A 119 17.29 -1.57 6.48
C ASP A 119 16.36 -0.78 5.55
N PHE A 120 15.15 -1.29 5.30
CA PHE A 120 14.12 -0.65 4.47
C PHE A 120 12.95 -0.07 5.28
N ASN A 121 13.03 0.00 6.61
CA ASN A 121 11.93 0.55 7.43
C ASN A 121 12.01 2.08 7.55
N ILE A 122 10.93 2.79 7.29
CA ILE A 122 10.88 4.23 7.56
C ILE A 122 11.00 4.46 9.07
N SER A 123 11.98 5.24 9.51
CA SER A 123 12.30 5.37 10.93
C SER A 123 12.01 6.75 11.51
N SER A 124 11.72 7.74 10.67
CA SER A 124 11.47 9.13 11.08
C SER A 124 10.70 9.92 10.01
N GLU A 125 10.21 11.11 10.36
CA GLU A 125 9.71 12.08 9.38
C GLU A 125 10.78 12.51 8.38
N ALA A 126 12.03 12.63 8.81
CA ALA A 126 13.13 12.99 7.92
C ALA A 126 13.36 11.91 6.84
N ASP A 127 13.15 10.63 7.18
CA ASP A 127 13.20 9.55 6.18
C ASP A 127 12.09 9.69 5.14
N VAL A 128 10.88 10.07 5.57
CA VAL A 128 9.74 10.36 4.69
C VAL A 128 10.09 11.51 3.74
N ASP A 129 10.57 12.62 4.29
CA ASP A 129 10.89 13.81 3.50
C ASP A 129 12.05 13.56 2.52
N VAL A 130 13.08 12.81 2.91
CA VAL A 130 14.18 12.44 2.00
C VAL A 130 13.66 11.64 0.79
N LEU A 131 12.84 10.63 1.02
CA LEU A 131 12.31 9.79 -0.06
C LEU A 131 11.30 10.54 -0.93
N ARG A 132 10.42 11.36 -0.33
CA ARG A 132 9.43 12.16 -1.08
C ARG A 132 10.08 13.22 -1.98
N ASN A 133 11.24 13.74 -1.59
CA ASN A 133 11.96 14.75 -2.36
C ASN A 133 12.93 14.14 -3.40
N ASP A 134 13.11 12.82 -3.44
CA ASP A 134 13.86 12.13 -4.50
C ASP A 134 12.88 11.73 -5.63
N ALA A 135 12.87 12.52 -6.70
CA ALA A 135 11.92 12.34 -7.81
C ALA A 135 12.04 10.97 -8.50
N GLU A 136 13.27 10.45 -8.65
CA GLU A 136 13.53 9.15 -9.26
C GLU A 136 12.94 8.01 -8.41
N TRP A 137 13.14 8.07 -7.09
CA TRP A 137 12.56 7.09 -6.18
C TRP A 137 11.03 7.17 -6.14
N LEU A 138 10.48 8.40 -6.14
CA LEU A 138 9.04 8.63 -6.06
C LEU A 138 8.30 8.13 -7.31
N GLU A 139 8.84 8.40 -8.50
CA GLU A 139 8.31 7.87 -9.76
C GLU A 139 8.29 6.33 -9.74
N GLY A 140 9.41 5.72 -9.33
CA GLY A 140 9.50 4.27 -9.19
C GLY A 140 8.55 3.69 -8.13
N TYR A 141 8.25 4.46 -7.08
CA TYR A 141 7.31 4.07 -6.03
C TYR A 141 5.87 4.03 -6.56
N HIS A 142 5.44 5.08 -7.26
CA HIS A 142 4.13 5.15 -7.89
C HIS A 142 3.95 4.07 -8.95
N GLU A 143 4.97 3.80 -9.75
CA GLU A 143 4.91 2.73 -10.75
C GLU A 143 4.80 1.34 -10.11
N ALA A 144 5.57 1.07 -9.03
CA ALA A 144 5.48 -0.20 -8.31
C ALA A 144 4.07 -0.41 -7.72
N LEU A 145 3.43 0.64 -7.19
CA LEU A 145 2.05 0.62 -6.73
C LEU A 145 1.09 0.29 -7.88
N SER A 146 1.24 0.99 -9.02
CA SER A 146 0.42 0.80 -10.21
C SER A 146 0.51 -0.63 -10.74
N LEU A 147 1.72 -1.16 -10.95
CA LEU A 147 1.95 -2.52 -11.45
C LEU A 147 1.41 -3.60 -10.50
N ALA A 148 1.55 -3.41 -9.18
CA ALA A 148 1.00 -4.33 -8.19
C ALA A 148 -0.55 -4.32 -8.19
N CYS A 149 -1.17 -3.15 -8.27
CA CYS A 149 -2.62 -3.01 -8.38
C CYS A 149 -3.15 -3.60 -9.69
N HIS A 150 -2.46 -3.33 -10.79
CA HIS A 150 -2.82 -3.81 -12.12
C HIS A 150 -2.78 -5.34 -12.18
N ALA A 151 -1.78 -5.96 -11.55
CA ALA A 151 -1.73 -7.42 -11.40
C ALA A 151 -2.96 -7.95 -10.64
N TRP A 152 -3.49 -7.25 -9.65
CA TRP A 152 -4.74 -7.62 -8.97
C TRP A 152 -6.01 -7.25 -9.73
N GLY A 153 -5.90 -6.68 -10.93
CA GLY A 153 -7.05 -6.23 -11.72
C GLY A 153 -7.65 -4.92 -11.20
N TRP A 154 -6.84 -4.04 -10.61
CA TRP A 154 -7.24 -2.71 -10.18
C TRP A 154 -6.47 -1.63 -10.95
N ASP A 155 -7.20 -0.71 -11.57
CA ASP A 155 -6.66 0.51 -12.13
C ASP A 155 -6.54 1.55 -11.01
N LEU A 156 -5.31 1.78 -10.55
CA LEU A 156 -5.03 2.65 -9.41
C LEU A 156 -5.43 4.10 -9.68
N ALA A 157 -5.22 4.58 -10.92
CA ALA A 157 -5.52 5.96 -11.31
C ALA A 157 -7.02 6.16 -11.56
N ALA A 158 -7.67 5.24 -12.29
CA ALA A 158 -9.11 5.31 -12.53
C ALA A 158 -9.96 4.84 -11.33
N GLN A 159 -9.32 4.35 -10.27
CA GLN A 159 -9.93 3.84 -9.05
C GLN A 159 -11.07 2.84 -9.31
N ARG A 160 -10.81 1.87 -10.20
CA ARG A 160 -11.81 0.88 -10.61
C ARG A 160 -11.20 -0.47 -10.94
N ARG A 161 -12.04 -1.50 -10.94
CA ARG A 161 -11.66 -2.83 -11.44
C ARG A 161 -11.36 -2.76 -12.94
N ILE A 162 -10.38 -3.53 -13.36
CA ILE A 162 -10.10 -3.83 -14.76
C ILE A 162 -11.02 -5.00 -15.15
N ASP A 163 -11.77 -4.83 -16.22
CA ASP A 163 -12.69 -5.83 -16.76
C ASP A 163 -12.67 -5.75 -18.31
N PRO A 164 -12.44 -6.86 -19.04
CA PRO A 164 -12.12 -8.21 -18.54
C PRO A 164 -10.72 -8.31 -17.93
N LEU A 165 -10.56 -9.20 -16.94
CA LEU A 165 -9.25 -9.55 -16.39
C LEU A 165 -8.41 -10.32 -17.42
N SER A 166 -7.14 -9.96 -17.52
CA SER A 166 -6.17 -10.77 -18.26
C SER A 166 -5.80 -12.04 -17.46
N LYS A 167 -5.36 -13.10 -18.16
CA LYS A 167 -4.98 -14.37 -17.51
C LYS A 167 -3.94 -14.15 -16.41
N GLY A 168 -4.22 -14.64 -15.20
CA GLY A 168 -3.33 -14.52 -14.04
C GLY A 168 -3.50 -13.20 -13.27
N MET A 169 -4.32 -12.26 -13.75
CA MET A 169 -4.75 -11.13 -12.94
C MET A 169 -5.83 -11.54 -11.94
N GLY A 170 -5.92 -10.79 -10.85
CA GLY A 170 -6.99 -10.88 -9.88
C GLY A 170 -6.47 -10.97 -8.45
N TRP A 171 -7.37 -10.83 -7.48
CA TRP A 171 -7.01 -10.92 -6.08
C TRP A 171 -6.44 -12.31 -5.73
N THR A 172 -5.31 -12.33 -5.02
CA THR A 172 -4.54 -13.54 -4.71
C THR A 172 -4.30 -13.75 -3.20
N ASP A 173 -5.19 -13.22 -2.35
CA ASP A 173 -5.14 -13.34 -0.88
C ASP A 173 -3.86 -12.82 -0.21
N TRP A 174 -3.19 -11.87 -0.86
CA TRP A 174 -2.01 -11.18 -0.32
C TRP A 174 -2.41 -9.98 0.57
N ASP A 175 -3.20 -10.25 1.61
CA ASP A 175 -3.69 -9.26 2.60
C ASP A 175 -2.54 -8.40 3.15
N VAL A 176 -1.40 -9.04 3.47
CA VAL A 176 -0.21 -8.37 4.01
C VAL A 176 0.38 -7.35 3.04
N ARG A 177 0.38 -7.63 1.73
CA ARG A 177 0.93 -6.70 0.74
C ARG A 177 0.03 -5.47 0.62
N LEU A 178 -1.29 -5.67 0.54
CA LEU A 178 -2.24 -4.56 0.48
C LEU A 178 -2.17 -3.69 1.73
N ALA A 179 -2.08 -4.31 2.92
CA ALA A 179 -1.89 -3.57 4.17
C ALA A 179 -0.60 -2.74 4.19
N LYS A 180 0.51 -3.30 3.68
CA LYS A 180 1.78 -2.56 3.54
C LYS A 180 1.68 -1.41 2.55
N MET A 181 1.01 -1.61 1.41
CA MET A 181 0.79 -0.54 0.44
C MET A 181 -0.01 0.60 1.07
N CYS A 182 -1.14 0.31 1.73
CA CYS A 182 -1.94 1.30 2.46
C CYS A 182 -1.13 2.02 3.55
N ARG A 183 -0.36 1.28 4.35
CA ARG A 183 0.49 1.86 5.40
C ARG A 183 1.57 2.76 4.79
N SER A 184 2.20 2.32 3.71
CA SER A 184 3.24 3.07 3.02
C SER A 184 2.70 4.40 2.47
N VAL A 185 1.60 4.40 1.71
CA VAL A 185 1.00 5.65 1.19
C VAL A 185 0.50 6.57 2.30
N TYR A 186 0.07 6.01 3.44
CA TYR A 186 -0.27 6.78 4.64
C TYR A 186 0.96 7.46 5.26
N LEU A 187 2.10 6.77 5.36
CA LEU A 187 3.34 7.38 5.87
C LEU A 187 3.84 8.52 4.96
N PHE A 188 3.71 8.34 3.64
CA PHE A 188 4.09 9.33 2.63
C PHE A 188 3.02 10.42 2.39
N GLU A 189 1.85 10.30 3.01
CA GLU A 189 0.70 11.22 2.86
C GLU A 189 0.21 11.38 1.41
N GLU A 190 0.21 10.30 0.64
CA GLU A 190 -0.30 10.25 -0.74
C GLU A 190 -1.82 10.08 -0.75
N VAL A 191 -2.55 11.20 -0.64
CA VAL A 191 -4.01 11.24 -0.41
C VAL A 191 -4.81 10.44 -1.45
N GLU A 192 -4.60 10.71 -2.73
CA GLU A 192 -5.37 10.07 -3.81
C GLU A 192 -5.05 8.57 -3.93
N LEU A 193 -3.78 8.19 -3.73
CA LEU A 193 -3.36 6.79 -3.77
C LEU A 193 -3.93 6.02 -2.58
N LEU A 194 -3.96 6.62 -1.38
CA LEU A 194 -4.59 6.01 -0.22
C LEU A 194 -6.10 5.81 -0.44
N ALA A 195 -6.80 6.82 -0.96
CA ALA A 195 -8.22 6.71 -1.26
C ALA A 195 -8.50 5.56 -2.25
N SER A 196 -7.71 5.46 -3.33
CA SER A 196 -7.82 4.39 -4.32
C SER A 196 -7.56 3.01 -3.74
N LEU A 197 -6.50 2.84 -2.94
CA LEU A 197 -6.16 1.56 -2.32
C LEU A 197 -7.20 1.13 -1.27
N GLN A 198 -7.75 2.07 -0.49
CA GLN A 198 -8.82 1.76 0.44
C GLN A 198 -10.12 1.40 -0.27
N LYS A 199 -10.43 2.04 -1.40
CA LYS A 199 -11.56 1.66 -2.25
C LYS A 199 -11.38 0.23 -2.77
N PHE A 200 -10.20 -0.08 -3.29
CA PHE A 200 -9.87 -1.44 -3.71
C PHE A 200 -10.02 -2.44 -2.56
N ALA A 201 -9.50 -2.13 -1.38
CA ALA A 201 -9.61 -2.98 -0.21
C ALA A 201 -11.07 -3.24 0.21
N ARG A 202 -11.95 -2.23 0.14
CA ARG A 202 -13.38 -2.41 0.40
C ARG A 202 -14.05 -3.30 -0.65
N GLU A 203 -13.65 -3.17 -1.92
CA GLU A 203 -14.12 -4.10 -2.96
C GLU A 203 -13.64 -5.53 -2.73
N VAL A 204 -12.36 -5.71 -2.38
CA VAL A 204 -11.78 -7.02 -2.03
C VAL A 204 -12.53 -7.64 -0.86
N GLN A 205 -12.79 -6.84 0.18
CA GLN A 205 -13.55 -7.27 1.33
C GLN A 205 -14.95 -7.72 0.94
N ALA A 206 -15.64 -6.97 0.08
CA ALA A 206 -17.01 -7.27 -0.31
C ALA A 206 -17.13 -8.49 -1.23
N LYS A 207 -16.31 -8.56 -2.29
CA LYS A 207 -16.47 -9.55 -3.38
C LYS A 207 -15.67 -10.83 -3.13
N GLU A 208 -14.41 -10.74 -2.74
CA GLU A 208 -13.53 -11.89 -2.60
C GLU A 208 -13.49 -12.45 -1.18
N LYS A 209 -13.65 -11.61 -0.16
CA LYS A 209 -13.59 -12.03 1.25
C LYS A 209 -14.96 -12.22 1.90
N GLU A 210 -16.06 -11.95 1.20
CA GLU A 210 -17.44 -12.09 1.72
C GLU A 210 -17.66 -11.30 3.04
N GLY A 211 -17.09 -10.10 3.13
CA GLY A 211 -17.13 -9.25 4.33
C GLY A 211 -16.16 -9.65 5.46
N LYS A 212 -15.29 -10.66 5.24
CA LYS A 212 -14.27 -11.06 6.22
C LYS A 212 -13.11 -10.06 6.24
N SER A 213 -12.40 -10.09 7.35
CA SER A 213 -11.27 -9.20 7.65
C SER A 213 -9.98 -9.56 6.92
N PHE A 214 -9.04 -8.64 6.91
CA PHE A 214 -7.68 -8.86 6.43
C PHE A 214 -6.80 -9.44 7.54
N PHE A 215 -6.04 -10.49 7.23
CA PHE A 215 -5.20 -11.17 8.21
C PHE A 215 -3.82 -11.55 7.66
N TYR A 216 -2.83 -11.58 8.55
CA TYR A 216 -1.56 -12.24 8.33
C TYR A 216 -1.20 -13.10 9.55
N GLY A 217 -1.38 -14.42 9.40
CA GLY A 217 -1.36 -15.33 10.54
C GLY A 217 -2.48 -14.97 11.53
N MET A 218 -2.11 -14.58 12.75
CA MET A 218 -3.07 -14.14 13.78
C MET A 218 -3.24 -12.61 13.85
N ILE A 219 -2.55 -11.86 12.99
CA ILE A 219 -2.54 -10.39 13.02
C ILE A 219 -3.69 -9.88 12.15
N CYS A 220 -4.61 -9.11 12.73
CA CYS A 220 -5.66 -8.41 12.01
C CYS A 220 -5.08 -7.14 11.35
N LEU A 221 -5.38 -6.95 10.07
CA LEU A 221 -4.83 -5.86 9.24
C LEU A 221 -5.88 -4.82 8.83
N ASP A 222 -7.08 -4.88 9.41
CA ASP A 222 -8.21 -4.00 9.05
C ASP A 222 -7.94 -2.49 9.25
N GLU A 223 -6.89 -2.09 9.96
CA GLU A 223 -6.44 -0.69 9.99
C GLU A 223 -6.25 -0.11 8.58
N LEU A 224 -5.92 -0.95 7.59
CA LEU A 224 -5.78 -0.57 6.19
C LEU A 224 -7.02 0.13 5.62
N LEU A 225 -8.21 -0.14 6.17
CA LEU A 225 -9.48 0.44 5.73
C LEU A 225 -9.77 1.83 6.32
N TYR A 226 -8.95 2.26 7.29
CA TYR A 226 -9.30 3.37 8.19
C TYR A 226 -8.18 4.39 8.40
N PHE A 227 -7.03 4.26 7.71
CA PHE A 227 -6.06 5.35 7.64
C PHE A 227 -6.73 6.63 7.14
N GLU A 228 -6.40 7.75 7.79
CA GLU A 228 -6.93 9.08 7.50
C GLU A 228 -5.78 10.05 7.26
N LEU A 229 -5.93 10.92 6.25
CA LEU A 229 -4.96 11.97 5.91
C LEU A 229 -5.65 13.34 5.94
N PRO A 230 -4.91 14.44 6.22
CA PRO A 230 -3.46 14.49 6.49
C PRO A 230 -3.10 13.89 7.86
N ARG A 231 -1.89 13.34 7.97
CA ARG A 231 -1.37 12.82 9.24
C ARG A 231 -0.67 13.92 10.03
N ARG A 232 0.12 14.74 9.35
CA ARG A 232 0.86 15.86 9.93
C ARG A 232 -0.05 17.09 10.09
N PRO A 233 -0.11 17.70 11.28
CA PRO A 233 -0.82 18.96 11.47
C PRO A 233 -0.25 20.03 10.54
N GLY A 234 -1.09 20.62 9.68
CA GLY A 234 -0.68 21.70 8.77
C GLY A 234 -0.23 21.28 7.36
N ALA A 235 -0.27 19.99 7.00
CA ALA A 235 0.06 19.51 5.65
C ALA A 235 -1.03 19.80 4.59
N THR A 236 -2.18 20.36 4.98
CA THR A 236 -3.19 20.88 4.03
C THR A 236 -2.68 22.15 3.37
N GLY A 237 -1.91 22.05 2.27
CA GLY A 237 -1.53 23.26 1.54
C GLY A 237 -0.47 23.19 0.45
N ALA A 238 0.00 22.02 0.01
CA ALA A 238 0.79 21.94 -1.23
C ALA A 238 -0.12 21.59 -2.41
N SER A 239 -1.12 22.44 -2.67
CA SER A 239 -1.78 22.46 -3.98
C SER A 239 -0.76 22.89 -5.03
N CYS A 240 -0.78 22.23 -6.18
CA CYS A 240 -0.06 22.59 -7.39
C CYS A 240 -0.01 24.12 -7.61
N PRO A 241 1.08 24.67 -8.20
CA PRO A 241 1.04 26.03 -8.71
C PRO A 241 0.09 26.08 -9.91
N GLU A 242 -1.18 26.32 -9.63
CA GLU A 242 -2.18 26.74 -10.61
C GLU A 242 -1.91 28.22 -10.90
N GLY A 243 -1.22 28.50 -12.00
CA GLY A 243 -0.85 29.87 -12.34
C GLY A 243 0.08 30.04 -13.53
N ALA A 244 0.03 29.18 -14.56
CA ALA A 244 0.50 29.57 -15.88
C ALA A 244 -0.68 30.21 -16.61
N GLN A 245 -0.79 31.54 -16.51
CA GLN A 245 -1.69 32.29 -17.38
C GLN A 245 -1.26 32.08 -18.84
N PRO A 246 -2.19 31.83 -19.78
CA PRO A 246 -1.85 31.87 -21.18
C PRO A 246 -1.53 33.32 -21.56
N GLU A 247 -0.32 33.55 -22.05
CA GLU A 247 0.04 34.82 -22.68
C GLU A 247 -0.96 35.10 -23.81
N ALA A 248 -1.61 36.25 -23.69
CA ALA A 248 -2.50 36.78 -24.70
C ALA A 248 -1.71 36.96 -26.00
N VAL A 249 -2.06 36.17 -27.03
CA VAL A 249 -1.65 36.41 -28.40
C VAL A 249 -2.20 37.78 -28.80
N SER A 250 -1.32 38.79 -28.88
CA SER A 250 -1.69 40.09 -29.40
C SER A 250 -1.92 39.95 -30.91
N ASP A 251 -3.19 39.99 -31.29
CA ASP A 251 -3.64 40.14 -32.66
C ASP A 251 -3.21 41.53 -33.17
N ARG A 252 -2.10 41.60 -33.92
CA ARG A 252 -1.75 42.78 -34.70
C ARG A 252 -2.40 42.63 -36.06
N GLY A 253 -3.46 43.40 -36.26
CA GLY A 253 -4.11 43.58 -37.56
C GLY A 253 -3.15 44.10 -38.64
N PRO A 254 -3.53 43.98 -39.91
CA PRO A 254 -2.67 44.28 -41.04
C PRO A 254 -2.47 45.79 -41.24
N ASP A 255 -1.22 46.21 -41.31
CA ASP A 255 -0.85 47.55 -41.79
C ASP A 255 -1.22 47.67 -43.27
N SER A 256 -2.23 48.49 -43.53
CA SER A 256 -2.51 49.11 -44.82
C SER A 256 -1.57 50.29 -45.06
N ASP A 257 -1.23 50.48 -46.34
CA ASP A 257 -0.63 51.66 -46.98
C ASP A 257 0.90 51.82 -46.90
N THR A 258 1.57 51.60 -48.04
CA THR A 258 2.15 52.75 -48.77
C THR A 258 2.29 52.49 -50.27
N MET A 259 1.79 53.45 -51.04
CA MET A 259 1.96 53.63 -52.48
C MET A 259 3.42 53.93 -52.89
N GLY A 260 3.76 53.58 -54.13
CA GLY A 260 4.35 54.53 -55.07
C GLY A 260 5.83 54.37 -55.42
N ALA A 261 6.10 53.75 -56.57
CA ALA A 261 6.78 54.33 -57.75
C ALA A 261 7.24 53.21 -58.69
#